data_AF-A0A8T1W303-F1
#
_entry.id   AF-A0A8T1W303-F1
#
_cell.length_a   1.000
_cell.length_b   1.000
_cell.length_c   1.000
_cell.angle_alpha   90.00
_cell.angle_beta   90.00
_cell.angle_gamma   90.00
#
_symmetry.space_group_name_H-M   'P 1'
#
loop_
_entity.id
_entity.type
_entity.pdbx_description
1 polymer ?
#
loop_
_entity_poly.entity_id
_entity_poly.type
_entity_poly.pdbx_seq_one_letter_code
_entity_poly.pdbx_strand_id
1 'polypeptide(L)'
;MASRSKSSKPSVGRKSGSPEESTTKFRNKILGLSAVAEQNSVVAPFFDHGNPVEQKDIVTQLNEELARRQESYVRRERQYKVRIGELESLLSDSRAKKSKENTLDASMDRVRSMHRSILDSVDQVQDRTSKILQGTYVEQEKDLLRAFRARLYSVQEELESEKNKTDDGASAWIEKSKQLETEVEWTKELADRLDRLNQSLTRENQRLKTQFSTQENDREFLVKQLVTVKKDNVSLRSEVEALRQQLDQLRDAGQPQHQHSSSQALFGAASTSSLPKVNYRDSAMNAALSGSQPRPNTAVGGTAMMASDGDNRYKEIIKRLKRLLEVERRNLHQVRTAYKMELQNHTELEVTLKDCVQDVRNEIAQASQLPLVSTSASSHTLLGSPSASRPMSEGRLSSSERQQLIERLLEKEHLLSLLTAKAFPVRNGKRRGDPLLTGEAVSPDEVARLLTDVSGLGSKEGP
;
A
#
# COMPACT_ATOMS: atom_id res chain seq x y z
N MET A 1 -28.14 23.68 0.45
CA MET A 1 -28.12 25.13 0.73
C MET A 1 -27.20 25.82 -0.27
N ALA A 2 -27.50 27.08 -0.58
CA ALA A 2 -26.79 28.02 -1.47
C ALA A 2 -27.29 28.09 -2.91
N SER A 3 -27.74 29.30 -3.24
CA SER A 3 -28.51 29.79 -4.38
C SER A 3 -27.81 31.01 -4.98
N ARG A 4 -28.26 31.41 -6.20
CA ARG A 4 -27.99 32.70 -6.92
C ARG A 4 -26.61 32.79 -7.61
N SER A 5 -26.40 33.48 -8.74
CA SER A 5 -27.07 34.60 -9.46
C SER A 5 -26.51 34.69 -10.90
N LYS A 6 -27.33 34.90 -11.96
CA LYS A 6 -27.63 36.16 -12.72
C LYS A 6 -26.45 36.96 -13.35
N SER A 7 -26.49 37.13 -14.68
CA SER A 7 -26.05 38.31 -15.49
C SER A 7 -26.34 38.05 -16.98
N SER A 8 -27.33 38.67 -17.66
CA SER A 8 -27.44 40.02 -18.28
C SER A 8 -26.94 40.13 -19.74
N LYS A 9 -27.83 40.66 -20.61
CA LYS A 9 -27.75 40.96 -22.08
C LYS A 9 -26.56 41.91 -22.48
N PRO A 10 -26.28 42.11 -23.79
CA PRO A 10 -26.96 43.17 -24.55
C PRO A 10 -27.35 42.82 -26.02
N SER A 11 -28.34 43.57 -26.49
CA SER A 11 -28.85 43.68 -27.86
C SER A 11 -27.99 44.62 -28.72
N VAL A 12 -27.79 44.29 -30.01
CA VAL A 12 -27.43 45.28 -31.04
C VAL A 12 -28.21 45.00 -32.32
N GLY A 13 -29.03 45.98 -32.72
CA GLY A 13 -29.74 45.98 -33.99
C GLY A 13 -28.87 46.48 -35.14
N ARG A 14 -29.22 46.08 -36.37
CA ARG A 14 -28.66 46.67 -37.58
C ARG A 14 -29.77 46.88 -38.61
N LYS A 15 -30.04 48.16 -38.89
CA LYS A 15 -30.84 48.68 -39.99
C LYS A 15 -30.10 48.43 -41.31
N SER A 16 -30.80 47.97 -42.35
CA SER A 16 -30.35 48.06 -43.74
C SER A 16 -31.34 48.92 -44.52
N GLY A 17 -30.86 50.08 -44.95
CA GLY A 17 -31.60 51.05 -45.74
C GLY A 17 -31.67 50.67 -47.23
N SER A 18 -32.76 51.12 -47.85
CA SER A 18 -33.05 51.17 -49.28
C SER A 18 -32.11 52.14 -50.02
N PRO A 19 -31.80 51.87 -51.29
CA PRO A 19 -31.92 52.92 -52.30
C PRO A 19 -32.45 52.40 -53.65
N GLU A 20 -33.74 52.57 -53.91
CA GLU A 20 -34.30 52.55 -55.28
C GLU A 20 -35.18 53.78 -55.52
N GLU A 21 -34.55 54.95 -55.65
CA GLU A 21 -35.14 56.16 -56.23
C GLU A 21 -34.12 56.80 -57.19
N SER A 22 -34.04 56.34 -58.44
CA SER A 22 -33.25 57.06 -59.47
C SER A 22 -33.60 56.76 -60.94
N THR A 23 -34.74 56.17 -61.26
CA THR A 23 -35.07 55.79 -62.66
C THR A 23 -36.19 56.60 -63.31
N THR A 24 -36.68 57.66 -62.67
CA THR A 24 -37.84 58.45 -63.15
C THR A 24 -37.51 59.77 -63.86
N LYS A 25 -36.24 60.15 -64.07
CA LYS A 25 -35.89 61.48 -64.64
C LYS A 25 -35.34 61.52 -66.07
N PHE A 26 -35.29 60.41 -66.81
CA PHE A 26 -34.69 60.40 -68.15
C PHE A 26 -35.66 60.23 -69.34
N ARG A 27 -36.97 60.11 -69.10
CA ARG A 27 -37.95 59.78 -70.17
C ARG A 27 -38.71 60.95 -70.79
N ASN A 28 -38.45 62.20 -70.40
CA ASN A 28 -39.22 63.38 -70.84
C ASN A 28 -38.49 64.35 -71.79
N LYS A 29 -37.49 63.91 -72.58
CA LYS A 29 -36.68 64.85 -73.40
C LYS A 29 -36.48 64.52 -74.89
N ILE A 30 -37.24 63.60 -75.48
CA ILE A 30 -37.09 63.23 -76.92
C ILE A 30 -38.44 63.15 -77.66
N LEU A 31 -39.35 64.12 -77.47
CA LEU A 31 -40.54 64.28 -78.33
C LEU A 31 -40.95 65.75 -78.52
N GLY A 32 -39.96 66.66 -78.53
CA GLY A 32 -40.15 68.01 -79.01
C GLY A 32 -39.26 68.21 -80.21
N LEU A 33 -39.83 68.22 -81.42
CA LEU A 33 -39.35 68.87 -82.66
C LEU A 33 -40.09 68.24 -83.87
N SER A 34 -41.15 68.91 -84.34
CA SER A 34 -41.37 69.24 -85.77
C SER A 34 -42.80 69.76 -85.99
N ALA A 35 -43.14 70.84 -85.29
CA ALA A 35 -43.95 71.90 -85.88
C ALA A 35 -42.99 72.85 -86.62
N VAL A 36 -43.51 73.57 -87.62
CA VAL A 36 -42.86 74.56 -88.52
C VAL A 36 -42.60 74.04 -89.93
N ALA A 37 -43.52 74.33 -90.86
CA ALA A 37 -43.24 75.09 -92.09
C ALA A 37 -44.49 75.12 -93.00
N GLU A 38 -45.52 75.85 -92.56
CA GLU A 38 -46.37 76.60 -93.48
C GLU A 38 -45.54 77.65 -94.25
N GLN A 39 -46.11 78.09 -95.37
CA GLN A 39 -45.92 79.37 -96.09
C GLN A 39 -45.24 79.31 -97.46
N ASN A 40 -45.89 80.03 -98.38
CA ASN A 40 -45.57 80.42 -99.77
C ASN A 40 -46.10 79.50 -100.88
N SER A 41 -46.86 79.96 -101.87
CA SER A 41 -47.41 81.29 -102.23
C SER A 41 -48.45 81.07 -103.35
N VAL A 42 -49.72 81.43 -103.19
CA VAL A 42 -50.36 82.64 -103.76
C VAL A 42 -49.73 83.14 -105.07
N VAL A 43 -50.45 83.06 -106.20
CA VAL A 43 -51.00 84.18 -107.00
C VAL A 43 -51.73 83.58 -108.22
N ALA A 44 -52.83 84.22 -108.58
CA ALA A 44 -53.82 83.80 -109.56
C ALA A 44 -53.56 84.40 -110.97
N PRO A 45 -54.60 84.62 -111.79
CA PRO A 45 -54.83 84.06 -113.12
C PRO A 45 -54.33 84.98 -114.24
N PHE A 46 -54.22 84.53 -115.50
CA PHE A 46 -54.48 85.41 -116.66
C PHE A 46 -54.56 84.61 -117.96
N PHE A 47 -55.62 84.88 -118.72
CA PHE A 47 -55.76 84.59 -120.15
C PHE A 47 -54.68 85.34 -120.92
N ASP A 48 -53.98 84.70 -121.86
CA ASP A 48 -53.90 85.17 -123.26
C ASP A 48 -53.14 84.13 -124.11
N HIS A 49 -53.70 83.76 -125.25
CA HIS A 49 -53.01 83.00 -126.28
C HIS A 49 -52.71 83.95 -127.43
N GLY A 50 -51.60 84.67 -127.26
CA GLY A 50 -50.84 85.30 -128.32
C GLY A 50 -49.38 84.85 -128.25
N ASN A 51 -48.89 84.26 -129.33
CA ASN A 51 -47.48 84.09 -129.73
C ASN A 51 -46.69 82.84 -129.23
N PRO A 52 -46.46 81.81 -130.10
CA PRO A 52 -45.84 80.52 -129.76
C PRO A 52 -44.30 80.52 -129.60
N VAL A 53 -43.66 81.69 -129.49
CA VAL A 53 -42.19 81.80 -129.38
C VAL A 53 -41.72 81.86 -127.92
N GLU A 54 -42.50 82.46 -127.01
CA GLU A 54 -42.10 82.61 -125.58
C GLU A 54 -42.35 81.34 -124.74
N GLN A 55 -43.26 80.44 -125.15
CA GLN A 55 -43.51 79.17 -124.45
C GLN A 55 -42.31 78.21 -124.48
N LYS A 56 -41.48 78.25 -125.52
CA LYS A 56 -40.29 77.38 -125.60
C LYS A 56 -39.20 77.79 -124.62
N ASP A 57 -39.05 79.10 -124.38
CA ASP A 57 -38.08 79.61 -123.41
C ASP A 57 -38.53 79.30 -121.97
N ILE A 58 -39.83 79.35 -121.68
CA ILE A 58 -40.36 78.94 -120.36
C ILE A 58 -40.20 77.43 -120.14
N VAL A 59 -40.45 76.60 -121.14
CA VAL A 59 -40.28 75.14 -121.05
C VAL A 59 -38.81 74.74 -120.89
N THR A 60 -37.88 75.43 -121.55
CA THR A 60 -36.44 75.18 -121.37
C THR A 60 -35.96 75.64 -120.00
N GLN A 61 -36.42 76.80 -119.52
CA GLN A 61 -36.08 77.31 -118.19
C GLN A 61 -36.64 76.42 -117.07
N LEU A 62 -37.87 75.90 -117.21
CA LEU A 62 -38.44 74.91 -116.29
C LEU A 62 -37.69 73.56 -116.32
N ASN A 63 -37.26 73.10 -117.49
CA ASN A 63 -36.47 71.88 -117.61
C ASN A 63 -35.08 72.02 -116.98
N GLU A 64 -34.41 73.16 -117.16
CA GLU A 64 -33.16 73.46 -116.47
C GLU A 64 -33.34 73.57 -114.96
N GLU A 65 -34.43 74.19 -114.49
CA GLU A 65 -34.73 74.28 -113.07
C GLU A 65 -35.03 72.90 -112.46
N LEU A 66 -35.77 72.05 -113.19
CA LEU A 66 -36.08 70.67 -112.80
C LEU A 66 -34.80 69.83 -112.75
N ALA A 67 -33.89 69.97 -113.72
CA ALA A 67 -32.58 69.33 -113.73
C ALA A 67 -31.71 69.81 -112.55
N ARG A 68 -31.67 71.12 -112.26
CA ARG A 68 -30.94 71.65 -111.08
C ARG A 68 -31.52 71.14 -109.77
N ARG A 69 -32.85 71.02 -109.65
CA ARG A 69 -33.51 70.44 -108.47
C ARG A 69 -33.16 68.96 -108.34
N GLN A 70 -33.26 68.19 -109.42
CA GLN A 70 -32.85 66.78 -109.43
C GLN A 70 -31.38 66.61 -109.03
N GLU A 71 -30.47 67.41 -109.57
CA GLU A 71 -29.05 67.37 -109.22
C GLU A 71 -28.82 67.74 -107.73
N SER A 72 -29.57 68.72 -107.21
CA SER A 72 -29.55 69.09 -105.78
C SER A 72 -30.08 67.97 -104.89
N TYR A 73 -31.13 67.25 -105.30
CA TYR A 73 -31.63 66.07 -104.58
C TYR A 73 -30.62 64.94 -104.62
N VAL A 74 -30.01 64.65 -105.78
CA VAL A 74 -28.99 63.61 -105.92
C VAL A 74 -27.74 63.94 -105.09
N ARG A 75 -27.29 65.21 -105.04
CA ARG A 75 -26.19 65.63 -104.15
C ARG A 75 -26.54 65.45 -102.68
N ARG A 76 -27.72 65.89 -102.25
CA ARG A 76 -28.18 65.70 -100.86
C ARG A 76 -28.33 64.23 -100.52
N GLU A 77 -28.88 63.43 -101.41
CA GLU A 77 -29.02 61.98 -101.24
C GLU A 77 -27.65 61.30 -101.13
N ARG A 78 -26.68 61.70 -101.96
CA ARG A 78 -25.30 61.20 -101.87
C ARG A 78 -24.64 61.62 -100.57
N GLN A 79 -24.82 62.86 -100.12
CA GLN A 79 -24.34 63.34 -98.83
C GLN A 79 -24.97 62.59 -97.66
N TYR A 80 -26.28 62.34 -97.69
CA TYR A 80 -26.96 61.55 -96.67
C TYR A 80 -26.50 60.10 -96.69
N LYS A 81 -26.29 59.48 -97.85
CA LYS A 81 -25.73 58.12 -97.95
C LYS A 81 -24.32 58.03 -97.36
N VAL A 82 -23.46 59.00 -97.66
CA VAL A 82 -22.12 59.07 -97.03
C VAL A 82 -22.24 59.23 -95.52
N ARG A 83 -23.09 60.14 -95.05
CA ARG A 83 -23.29 60.37 -93.61
C ARG A 83 -23.85 59.16 -92.88
N ILE A 84 -24.79 58.45 -93.50
CA ILE A 84 -25.34 57.19 -92.98
C ILE A 84 -24.21 56.15 -92.89
N GLY A 85 -23.40 55.99 -93.94
CA GLY A 85 -22.25 55.08 -93.91
C GLY A 85 -21.22 55.40 -92.82
N GLU A 86 -20.92 56.69 -92.60
CA GLU A 86 -20.05 57.13 -91.49
C GLU A 86 -20.65 56.78 -90.12
N LEU A 87 -21.95 57.04 -89.92
CA LEU A 87 -22.65 56.75 -88.67
C LEU A 87 -22.75 55.24 -88.40
N GLU A 88 -23.01 54.44 -89.44
CA GLU A 88 -23.01 52.97 -89.36
C GLU A 88 -21.63 52.42 -89.02
N SER A 89 -20.56 52.98 -89.62
CA SER A 89 -19.17 52.64 -89.26
C SER A 89 -18.87 52.96 -87.80
N LEU A 90 -19.24 54.16 -87.32
CA LEU A 90 -19.03 54.56 -85.93
C LEU A 90 -19.83 53.69 -84.95
N LEU A 91 -21.04 53.28 -85.31
CA LEU A 91 -21.85 52.35 -84.51
C LEU A 91 -21.26 50.94 -84.50
N SER A 92 -20.71 50.47 -85.62
CA SER A 92 -20.01 49.19 -85.71
C SER A 92 -18.75 49.20 -84.84
N ASP A 93 -17.93 50.24 -84.92
CA ASP A 93 -16.74 50.43 -84.09
C ASP A 93 -17.10 50.52 -82.60
N SER A 94 -18.19 51.21 -82.27
CA SER A 94 -18.69 51.30 -80.89
C SER A 94 -19.20 49.95 -80.38
N ARG A 95 -19.87 49.14 -81.22
CA ARG A 95 -20.29 47.78 -80.87
C ARG A 95 -19.09 46.84 -80.68
N ALA A 96 -18.07 46.94 -81.54
CA ALA A 96 -16.84 46.18 -81.42
C ALA A 96 -16.05 46.57 -80.16
N LYS A 97 -15.98 47.87 -79.83
CA LYS A 97 -15.39 48.37 -78.58
C LYS A 97 -16.18 47.91 -77.35
N LYS A 98 -17.52 48.00 -77.38
CA LYS A 98 -18.40 47.53 -76.30
C LYS A 98 -18.30 46.02 -76.07
N SER A 99 -18.09 45.23 -77.12
CA SER A 99 -17.83 43.80 -76.98
C SER A 99 -16.51 43.53 -76.25
N LYS A 100 -15.45 44.30 -76.52
CA LYS A 100 -14.18 44.19 -75.80
C LYS A 100 -14.30 44.65 -74.35
N GLU A 101 -15.04 45.73 -74.09
CA GLU A 101 -15.33 46.22 -72.74
C GLU A 101 -16.10 45.17 -71.91
N ASN A 102 -17.13 44.55 -72.49
CA ASN A 102 -17.86 43.44 -71.86
C ASN A 102 -16.94 42.24 -71.53
N THR A 103 -15.95 41.93 -72.37
CA THR A 103 -14.99 40.84 -72.07
C THR A 103 -14.03 41.19 -70.94
N LEU A 104 -13.63 42.45 -70.83
CA LEU A 104 -12.77 42.94 -69.75
C LEU A 104 -13.54 42.94 -68.42
N ASP A 105 -14.80 43.39 -68.43
CA ASP A 105 -15.68 43.32 -67.26
C ASP A 105 -15.90 41.87 -66.80
N ALA A 106 -16.17 40.94 -67.72
CA ALA A 106 -16.29 39.51 -67.39
C ALA A 106 -14.98 38.91 -66.86
N SER A 107 -13.83 39.42 -67.28
CA SER A 107 -12.53 39.06 -66.70
C SER A 107 -12.37 39.62 -65.29
N MET A 108 -12.71 40.90 -65.08
CA MET A 108 -12.66 41.56 -63.77
C MET A 108 -13.60 40.92 -62.75
N ASP A 109 -14.79 40.48 -63.16
CA ASP A 109 -15.72 39.78 -62.29
C ASP A 109 -15.23 38.38 -61.91
N ARG A 110 -14.55 37.68 -62.82
CA ARG A 110 -13.84 36.43 -62.49
C ARG A 110 -12.73 36.67 -61.48
N VAL A 111 -11.93 37.73 -61.64
CA VAL A 111 -10.89 38.12 -60.68
C VAL A 111 -11.49 38.45 -59.31
N ARG A 112 -12.59 39.22 -59.26
CA ARG A 112 -13.30 39.52 -58.00
C ARG A 112 -13.86 38.25 -57.35
N SER A 113 -14.40 37.32 -58.15
CA SER A 113 -14.90 36.04 -57.65
C SER A 113 -13.79 35.18 -57.06
N MET A 114 -12.66 35.03 -57.77
CA MET A 114 -11.48 34.33 -57.26
C MET A 114 -10.94 35.00 -55.98
N HIS A 115 -10.88 36.33 -55.94
CA HIS A 115 -10.43 37.04 -54.76
C HIS A 115 -11.35 36.80 -53.55
N ARG A 116 -12.68 36.82 -53.74
CA ARG A 116 -13.63 36.43 -52.67
C ARG A 116 -13.41 35.00 -52.21
N SER A 117 -13.24 34.06 -53.14
CA SER A 117 -12.97 32.67 -52.81
C SER A 117 -11.65 32.47 -52.05
N ILE A 118 -10.62 33.25 -52.38
CA ILE A 118 -9.35 33.26 -51.65
C ILE A 118 -9.57 33.81 -50.23
N LEU A 119 -10.29 34.93 -50.08
CA LEU A 119 -10.61 35.50 -48.76
C LEU A 119 -11.42 34.51 -47.91
N ASP A 120 -12.45 33.87 -48.46
CA ASP A 120 -13.23 32.85 -47.75
C ASP A 120 -12.36 31.66 -47.33
N SER A 121 -11.38 31.27 -48.17
CA SER A 121 -10.44 30.20 -47.84
C SER A 121 -9.46 30.61 -46.73
N VAL A 122 -8.99 31.86 -46.76
CA VAL A 122 -8.13 32.43 -45.70
C VAL A 122 -8.89 32.49 -44.38
N ASP A 123 -10.14 32.96 -44.38
CA ASP A 123 -10.99 33.01 -43.19
C ASP A 123 -11.23 31.59 -42.63
N GLN A 124 -11.48 30.60 -43.49
CA GLN A 124 -11.60 29.21 -43.06
C GLN A 124 -10.31 28.65 -42.45
N VAL A 125 -9.14 28.96 -43.03
CA VAL A 125 -7.86 28.56 -42.47
C VAL A 125 -7.61 29.27 -41.14
N GLN A 126 -7.93 30.55 -41.03
CA GLN A 126 -7.80 31.33 -39.81
C GLN A 126 -8.70 30.79 -38.69
N ASP A 127 -9.94 30.43 -39.00
CA ASP A 127 -10.88 29.83 -38.05
C ASP A 127 -10.41 28.44 -37.60
N ARG A 128 -9.93 27.61 -38.53
CA ARG A 128 -9.38 26.28 -38.19
C ARG A 128 -8.13 26.43 -37.32
N THR A 129 -7.22 27.32 -37.68
CA THR A 129 -6.01 27.58 -36.91
C THR A 129 -6.36 28.11 -35.52
N SER A 130 -7.31 29.04 -35.40
CA SER A 130 -7.76 29.58 -34.10
C SER A 130 -8.41 28.50 -33.23
N LYS A 131 -9.23 27.62 -33.81
CA LYS A 131 -9.84 26.48 -33.11
C LYS A 131 -8.80 25.44 -32.67
N ILE A 132 -7.84 25.10 -33.53
CA ILE A 132 -6.75 24.18 -33.18
C ILE A 132 -5.91 24.79 -32.07
N LEU A 133 -5.54 26.06 -32.20
CA LEU A 133 -4.71 26.75 -31.22
C LEU A 133 -5.43 26.86 -29.87
N GLN A 134 -6.68 27.32 -29.87
CA GLN A 134 -7.48 27.42 -28.65
C GLN A 134 -7.77 26.05 -28.03
N GLY A 135 -8.12 25.05 -28.85
CA GLY A 135 -8.38 23.69 -28.39
C GLY A 135 -7.14 23.07 -27.75
N THR A 136 -6.00 23.11 -28.44
CA THR A 136 -4.74 22.53 -27.96
C THR A 136 -4.22 23.23 -26.71
N TYR A 137 -4.28 24.57 -26.60
CA TYR A 137 -3.87 25.26 -25.38
C TYR A 137 -4.78 24.93 -24.20
N VAL A 138 -6.10 24.95 -24.40
CA VAL A 138 -7.06 24.62 -23.33
C VAL A 138 -6.93 23.17 -22.89
N GLU A 139 -6.65 22.24 -23.81
CA GLU A 139 -6.38 20.84 -23.49
C GLU A 139 -5.07 20.67 -22.73
N GLN A 140 -3.99 21.33 -23.14
CA GLN A 140 -2.71 21.32 -22.43
C GLN A 140 -2.84 21.86 -21.00
N GLU A 141 -3.56 22.96 -20.79
CA GLU A 141 -3.82 23.50 -19.46
C GLU A 141 -4.62 22.52 -18.59
N LYS A 142 -5.64 21.87 -19.17
CA LYS A 142 -6.44 20.84 -18.47
C LYS A 142 -5.61 19.63 -18.08
N ASP A 143 -4.73 19.17 -18.96
CA ASP A 143 -3.87 18.01 -18.69
C ASP A 143 -2.79 18.35 -17.66
N LEU A 144 -2.23 19.55 -17.71
CA LEU A 144 -1.33 20.07 -16.68
C LEU A 144 -2.03 20.12 -15.32
N LEU A 145 -3.25 20.65 -15.24
CA LEU A 145 -4.05 20.67 -14.01
C LEU A 145 -4.41 19.26 -13.53
N ARG A 146 -4.68 18.32 -14.43
CA ARG A 146 -4.94 16.92 -14.08
C ARG A 146 -3.70 16.27 -13.49
N ALA A 147 -2.53 16.48 -14.09
CA ALA A 147 -1.25 15.99 -13.59
C ALA A 147 -0.92 16.58 -12.21
N PHE A 148 -1.13 17.88 -12.01
CA PHE A 148 -0.96 18.52 -10.70
C PHE A 148 -1.90 17.94 -9.65
N ARG A 149 -3.18 17.74 -9.97
CA ARG A 149 -4.14 17.11 -9.04
C ARG A 149 -3.73 15.67 -8.69
N ALA A 150 -3.34 14.87 -9.69
CA ALA A 150 -2.86 13.51 -9.46
C ALA A 150 -1.63 13.50 -8.53
N ARG A 151 -0.68 14.42 -8.72
CA ARG A 151 0.48 14.56 -7.85
C ARG A 151 0.10 15.00 -6.44
N LEU A 152 -0.85 15.92 -6.28
CA LEU A 152 -1.34 16.33 -4.96
C LEU A 152 -2.00 15.17 -4.22
N TYR A 153 -2.82 14.37 -4.90
CA TYR A 153 -3.40 13.17 -4.29
C TYR A 153 -2.34 12.15 -3.90
N SER A 154 -1.35 11.89 -4.77
CA SER A 154 -0.24 10.99 -4.47
C SER A 154 0.57 11.46 -3.25
N VAL A 155 0.87 12.76 -3.16
CA VAL A 155 1.59 13.33 -2.00
C VAL A 155 0.73 13.24 -0.74
N GLN A 156 -0.57 13.49 -0.83
CA GLN A 156 -1.47 13.38 0.32
C GLN A 156 -1.59 11.92 0.80
N GLU A 157 -1.71 10.96 -0.11
CA GLU A 157 -1.74 9.53 0.21
C GLU A 157 -0.40 9.07 0.83
N GLU A 158 0.74 9.56 0.32
CA GLU A 158 2.05 9.27 0.90
C GLU A 158 2.14 9.79 2.34
N LEU A 159 1.70 11.02 2.59
CA LEU A 159 1.72 11.67 3.90
C LEU A 159 0.76 10.99 4.90
N GLU A 160 -0.42 10.58 4.46
CA GLU A 160 -1.35 9.77 5.26
C GLU A 160 -0.75 8.39 5.55
N SER A 161 -0.13 7.72 4.58
CA SER A 161 0.53 6.44 4.78
C SER A 161 1.71 6.52 5.74
N GLU A 162 2.49 7.60 5.68
CA GLU A 162 3.65 7.83 6.54
C GLU A 162 3.20 8.14 7.97
N LYS A 163 2.15 8.96 8.14
CA LYS A 163 1.52 9.19 9.43
C LYS A 163 1.04 7.88 10.06
N ASN A 164 0.35 7.02 9.30
CA ASN A 164 -0.13 5.74 9.81
C ASN A 164 1.03 4.79 10.19
N LYS A 165 2.11 4.75 9.40
CA LYS A 165 3.32 3.97 9.74
C LYS A 165 3.99 4.44 11.03
N THR A 166 4.04 5.75 11.26
CA THR A 166 4.63 6.28 12.51
C THR A 166 3.81 5.93 13.74
N ASP A 167 2.48 5.86 13.61
CA ASP A 167 1.57 5.51 14.69
C ASP A 167 1.58 4.01 15.01
N ASP A 168 1.72 3.16 13.97
CA ASP A 168 1.88 1.71 14.11
C ASP A 168 3.14 1.34 14.91
N GLY A 169 4.25 2.07 14.71
CA GLY A 169 5.48 1.85 15.45
C GLY A 169 5.32 2.12 16.95
N ALA A 170 4.71 3.26 17.31
CA ALA A 170 4.44 3.61 18.70
C ALA A 170 3.47 2.62 19.35
N SER A 171 2.39 2.26 18.64
CA SER A 171 1.39 1.30 19.12
C SER A 171 1.99 -0.09 19.39
N ALA A 172 2.84 -0.59 18.48
CA ALA A 172 3.52 -1.88 18.66
C ALA A 172 4.48 -1.87 19.86
N TRP A 173 5.20 -0.77 20.09
CA TRP A 173 6.07 -0.63 21.26
C TRP A 173 5.27 -0.56 22.57
N ILE A 174 4.13 0.14 22.58
CA ILE A 174 3.23 0.20 23.74
C ILE A 174 2.67 -1.18 24.06
N GLU A 175 2.20 -1.92 23.04
CA GLU A 175 1.67 -3.27 23.23
C GLU A 175 2.75 -4.23 23.76
N LYS A 176 3.97 -4.17 23.21
CA LYS A 176 5.11 -4.95 23.70
C LYS A 176 5.47 -4.59 25.15
N SER A 177 5.46 -3.31 25.50
CA SER A 177 5.71 -2.86 26.88
C SER A 177 4.66 -3.44 27.83
N LYS A 178 3.38 -3.34 27.47
CA LYS A 178 2.28 -3.90 28.25
C LYS A 178 2.38 -5.41 28.41
N GLN A 179 2.77 -6.14 27.36
CA GLN A 179 2.99 -7.58 27.45
C GLN A 179 4.12 -7.91 28.43
N LEU A 180 5.27 -7.23 28.33
CA LEU A 180 6.39 -7.43 29.24
C LEU A 180 6.01 -7.10 30.69
N GLU A 181 5.22 -6.06 30.93
CA GLU A 181 4.68 -5.75 32.26
C GLU A 181 3.83 -6.90 32.82
N THR A 182 2.95 -7.50 32.01
CA THR A 182 2.15 -8.65 32.44
C THR A 182 2.99 -9.89 32.72
N GLU A 183 4.04 -10.14 31.94
CA GLU A 183 4.97 -11.26 32.15
C GLU A 183 5.81 -11.06 33.42
N VAL A 184 6.25 -9.82 33.68
CA VAL A 184 6.96 -9.45 34.92
C VAL A 184 6.06 -9.63 36.14
N GLU A 185 4.80 -9.21 36.07
CA GLU A 185 3.88 -9.38 37.20
C GLU A 185 3.58 -10.86 37.46
N TRP A 186 3.33 -11.64 36.41
CA TRP A 186 3.13 -13.08 36.52
C TRP A 186 4.34 -13.82 37.12
N THR A 187 5.56 -13.44 36.72
CA THR A 187 6.79 -14.04 37.26
C THR A 187 7.02 -13.68 38.73
N LYS A 188 6.70 -12.45 39.14
CA LYS A 188 6.71 -12.05 40.57
C LYS A 188 5.70 -12.87 41.39
N GLU A 189 4.47 -13.01 40.92
CA GLU A 189 3.45 -13.83 41.60
C GLU A 189 3.90 -15.29 41.77
N LEU A 190 4.54 -15.85 40.75
CA LEU A 190 5.09 -17.20 40.81
C LEU A 190 6.25 -17.32 41.80
N ALA A 191 7.16 -16.34 41.81
CA ALA A 191 8.27 -16.28 42.76
C ALA A 191 7.75 -16.19 44.21
N ASP A 192 6.80 -15.30 44.47
CA ASP A 192 6.17 -15.15 45.79
C ASP A 192 5.49 -16.43 46.27
N ARG A 193 4.82 -17.16 45.35
CA ARG A 193 4.21 -18.45 45.67
C ARG A 193 5.25 -19.51 46.02
N LEU A 194 6.34 -19.59 45.26
CA LEU A 194 7.44 -20.51 45.53
C LEU A 194 8.11 -20.20 46.86
N ASP A 195 8.32 -18.92 47.18
CA ASP A 195 8.91 -18.50 48.46
C ASP A 195 8.03 -18.87 49.64
N ARG A 196 6.71 -18.68 49.55
CA ARG A 196 5.77 -19.12 50.60
C ARG A 196 5.83 -20.64 50.82
N LEU A 197 5.90 -21.43 49.74
CA LEU A 197 6.03 -22.88 49.83
C LEU A 197 7.37 -23.30 50.44
N ASN A 198 8.47 -22.67 50.02
CA ASN A 198 9.81 -22.96 50.53
C ASN A 198 9.94 -22.59 52.02
N GLN A 199 9.36 -21.47 52.44
CA GLN A 199 9.26 -21.10 53.85
C GLN A 199 8.48 -22.14 54.66
N SER A 200 7.35 -22.64 54.13
CA SER A 200 6.56 -23.68 54.79
C SER A 200 7.35 -24.97 54.96
N LEU A 201 8.00 -25.44 53.89
CA LEU A 201 8.85 -26.63 53.93
C LEU A 201 10.05 -26.45 54.87
N THR A 202 10.64 -25.26 54.92
CA THR A 202 11.74 -24.96 55.86
C THR A 202 11.28 -25.05 57.31
N ARG A 203 10.11 -24.49 57.66
CA ARG A 203 9.53 -24.60 59.01
C ARG A 203 9.22 -26.05 59.36
N GLU A 204 8.67 -26.83 58.43
CA GLU A 204 8.40 -28.24 58.65
C GLU A 204 9.69 -29.05 58.83
N ASN A 205 10.72 -28.79 58.03
CA ASN A 205 12.02 -29.43 58.16
C ASN A 205 12.66 -29.13 59.52
N GLN A 206 12.58 -27.88 59.98
CA GLN A 206 13.02 -27.48 61.32
C GLN A 206 12.23 -28.23 62.41
N ARG A 207 10.89 -28.30 62.29
CA ARG A 207 10.04 -29.05 63.23
C ARG A 207 10.45 -30.52 63.31
N LEU A 208 10.64 -31.17 62.15
CA LEU A 208 11.06 -32.57 62.09
C LEU A 208 12.45 -32.78 62.69
N LYS A 209 13.42 -31.89 62.41
CA LYS A 209 14.75 -31.92 63.04
C LYS A 209 14.68 -31.86 64.56
N THR A 210 13.87 -30.95 65.11
CA THR A 210 13.64 -30.87 66.56
C THR A 210 13.03 -32.17 67.09
N GLN A 211 12.03 -32.74 66.40
CA GLN A 211 11.41 -34.01 66.81
C GLN A 211 12.40 -35.19 66.80
N PHE A 212 13.23 -35.30 65.77
CA PHE A 212 14.27 -36.33 65.71
C PHE A 212 15.29 -36.16 66.84
N SER A 213 15.73 -34.94 67.09
CA SER A 213 16.66 -34.65 68.19
C SER A 213 16.07 -35.00 69.56
N THR A 214 14.79 -34.69 69.81
CA THR A 214 14.10 -35.12 71.04
C THR A 214 14.05 -36.64 71.16
N GLN A 215 13.67 -37.35 70.10
CA GLN A 215 13.64 -38.82 70.11
C GLN A 215 15.02 -39.44 70.34
N GLU A 216 16.07 -38.84 69.80
CA GLU A 216 17.44 -39.28 70.00
C GLU A 216 17.87 -39.10 71.47
N ASN A 217 17.55 -37.94 72.07
CA ASN A 217 17.78 -37.68 73.50
C ASN A 217 17.01 -38.67 74.40
N ASP A 218 15.75 -38.96 74.08
CA ASP A 218 14.93 -39.93 74.82
C ASP A 218 15.50 -41.34 74.70
N ARG A 219 15.96 -41.74 73.51
CA ARG A 219 16.62 -43.02 73.27
C ARG A 219 17.89 -43.13 74.10
N GLU A 220 18.73 -42.10 74.12
CA GLU A 220 19.93 -42.05 74.94
C GLU A 220 19.63 -42.16 76.43
N PHE A 221 18.59 -41.47 76.90
CA PHE A 221 18.15 -41.53 78.28
C PHE A 221 17.67 -42.94 78.67
N LEU A 222 16.84 -43.58 77.85
CA LEU A 222 16.38 -44.96 78.07
C LEU A 222 17.55 -45.95 78.05
N VAL A 223 18.53 -45.77 77.16
CA VAL A 223 19.76 -46.59 77.15
C VAL A 223 20.54 -46.42 78.46
N LYS A 224 20.71 -45.19 78.96
CA LYS A 224 21.36 -44.93 80.25
C LYS A 224 20.61 -45.60 81.41
N GLN A 225 19.28 -45.44 81.48
CA GLN A 225 18.47 -46.11 82.50
C GLN A 225 18.60 -47.64 82.44
N LEU A 226 18.53 -48.21 81.23
CA LEU A 226 18.68 -49.65 81.03
C LEU A 226 20.04 -50.15 81.52
N VAL A 227 21.11 -49.39 81.29
CA VAL A 227 22.46 -49.72 81.79
C VAL A 227 22.51 -49.66 83.31
N THR A 228 21.92 -48.64 83.95
CA THR A 228 21.84 -48.55 85.42
C THR A 228 21.09 -49.74 86.02
N VAL A 229 19.89 -50.04 85.52
CA VAL A 229 19.09 -51.18 86.00
C VAL A 229 19.80 -52.52 85.79
N LYS A 230 20.54 -52.68 84.68
CA LYS A 230 21.38 -53.86 84.45
C LYS A 230 22.51 -53.96 85.48
N LYS A 231 23.18 -52.84 85.80
CA LYS A 231 24.23 -52.80 86.82
C LYS A 231 23.67 -53.17 88.19
N ASP A 232 22.54 -52.61 88.58
CA ASP A 232 21.89 -52.90 89.87
C ASP A 232 21.44 -54.36 89.95
N ASN A 233 20.90 -54.92 88.86
CA ASN A 233 20.56 -56.35 88.78
C ASN A 233 21.78 -57.25 89.00
N VAL A 234 22.93 -56.90 88.42
CA VAL A 234 24.18 -57.65 88.62
C VAL A 234 24.63 -57.55 90.08
N SER A 235 24.59 -56.35 90.67
CA SER A 235 24.91 -56.13 92.09
C SER A 235 24.01 -56.96 93.01
N LEU A 236 22.68 -56.91 92.83
CA LEU A 236 21.73 -57.68 93.63
C LEU A 236 21.92 -59.18 93.46
N ARG A 237 22.20 -59.66 92.24
CA ARG A 237 22.53 -61.08 92.02
C ARG A 237 23.79 -61.48 92.77
N SER A 238 24.81 -60.63 92.79
CA SER A 238 26.03 -60.90 93.57
C SER A 238 25.78 -60.90 95.08
N GLU A 239 24.90 -60.03 95.58
CA GLU A 239 24.52 -59.98 97.00
C GLU A 239 23.70 -61.21 97.41
N VAL A 240 22.72 -61.61 96.59
CA VAL A 240 21.96 -62.86 96.79
C VAL A 240 22.88 -64.07 96.82
N GLU A 241 23.85 -64.14 95.90
CA GLU A 241 24.83 -65.22 95.85
C GLU A 241 25.71 -65.25 97.11
N ALA A 242 26.17 -64.09 97.57
CA ALA A 242 26.95 -63.98 98.81
C ALA A 242 26.13 -64.42 100.04
N LEU A 243 24.87 -64.00 100.15
CA LEU A 243 23.98 -64.40 101.25
C LEU A 243 23.67 -65.90 101.22
N ARG A 244 23.49 -66.49 100.04
CA ARG A 244 23.33 -67.95 99.89
C ARG A 244 24.56 -68.70 100.39
N GLN A 245 25.76 -68.27 100.00
CA GLN A 245 27.00 -68.85 100.49
C GLN A 245 27.13 -68.75 102.01
N GLN A 246 26.69 -67.64 102.62
CA GLN A 246 26.66 -67.50 104.08
C GLN A 246 25.66 -68.46 104.76
N LEU A 247 24.46 -68.62 104.19
CA LEU A 247 23.47 -69.59 104.70
C LEU A 247 23.96 -71.03 104.59
N ASP A 248 24.60 -71.40 103.49
CA ASP A 248 25.17 -72.73 103.31
C ASP A 248 26.29 -72.99 104.35
N GLN A 249 27.16 -72.01 104.61
CA GLN A 249 28.17 -72.10 105.67
C GLN A 249 27.54 -72.26 107.07
N LEU A 250 26.46 -71.53 107.37
CA LEU A 250 25.74 -71.65 108.64
C LEU A 250 24.99 -72.99 108.76
N ARG A 251 24.46 -73.51 107.65
CA ARG A 251 23.83 -74.82 107.59
C ARG A 251 24.84 -75.94 107.85
N ASP A 252 26.03 -75.84 107.27
CA ASP A 252 27.12 -76.78 107.51
C ASP A 252 27.66 -76.68 108.96
N ALA A 253 27.54 -75.52 109.62
CA ALA A 253 27.93 -75.32 111.01
C ALA A 253 26.86 -75.74 112.04
N GLY A 254 25.59 -75.90 111.64
CA GLY A 254 24.44 -76.18 112.50
C GLY A 254 23.84 -77.58 112.32
N GLN A 255 24.38 -78.54 113.08
CA GLN A 255 23.87 -79.89 113.43
C GLN A 255 24.20 -81.14 112.56
N PRO A 256 24.49 -82.29 113.22
CA PRO A 256 24.69 -83.61 112.61
C PRO A 256 23.37 -84.39 112.44
N GLN A 257 23.37 -85.33 111.48
CA GLN A 257 22.46 -86.48 111.26
C GLN A 257 20.99 -86.39 111.72
N HIS A 258 20.04 -86.42 110.76
CA HIS A 258 19.05 -87.50 110.65
C HIS A 258 18.27 -87.51 109.32
N GLN A 259 17.87 -88.73 108.93
CA GLN A 259 17.13 -89.13 107.73
C GLN A 259 15.63 -88.76 107.72
N HIS A 260 15.05 -88.92 106.52
CA HIS A 260 13.70 -89.43 106.17
C HIS A 260 12.60 -88.47 105.65
N SER A 261 12.04 -88.91 104.51
CA SER A 261 10.62 -88.98 104.13
C SER A 261 9.89 -87.78 103.47
N SER A 262 9.61 -88.00 102.17
CA SER A 262 8.28 -88.04 101.50
C SER A 262 7.20 -86.96 101.72
N SER A 263 6.68 -86.49 100.57
CA SER A 263 5.25 -86.26 100.21
C SER A 263 4.68 -84.83 100.18
N GLN A 264 4.20 -84.48 98.97
CA GLN A 264 2.96 -83.76 98.55
C GLN A 264 2.27 -82.71 99.47
N ALA A 265 1.99 -81.53 98.90
CA ALA A 265 0.68 -80.85 98.74
C ALA A 265 0.92 -79.45 98.11
N LEU A 266 0.27 -79.02 97.02
CA LEU A 266 -1.09 -78.47 96.86
C LEU A 266 -1.37 -77.16 97.64
N PHE A 267 -2.10 -76.24 96.97
CA PHE A 267 -2.42 -74.83 97.24
C PHE A 267 -1.37 -73.81 96.77
N GLY A 268 -1.69 -72.71 96.09
CA GLY A 268 -2.99 -72.14 95.72
C GLY A 268 -2.90 -70.61 95.65
N ALA A 269 -3.29 -70.06 94.50
CA ALA A 269 -3.93 -68.75 94.29
C ALA A 269 -3.18 -67.41 94.47
N ALA A 270 -3.69 -66.45 93.67
CA ALA A 270 -3.55 -64.98 93.66
C ALA A 270 -2.35 -64.40 92.87
N SER A 271 -2.57 -63.82 91.67
CA SER A 271 -2.99 -62.42 91.44
C SER A 271 -1.86 -61.45 91.84
N THR A 272 -1.29 -60.54 91.05
CA THR A 272 -1.72 -59.61 90.00
C THR A 272 -0.39 -59.20 89.29
N SER A 273 -0.29 -58.82 88.02
CA SER A 273 -0.69 -57.50 87.55
C SER A 273 -0.63 -57.47 86.02
N SER A 274 -1.75 -57.04 85.47
CA SER A 274 -1.95 -56.55 84.11
C SER A 274 -0.78 -55.74 83.54
N LEU A 275 -0.18 -56.25 82.47
CA LEU A 275 0.53 -55.42 81.49
C LEU A 275 -0.48 -54.49 80.82
N PRO A 276 -0.27 -53.16 80.80
CA PRO A 276 -1.13 -52.25 80.06
C PRO A 276 -0.90 -52.47 78.57
N LYS A 277 -1.91 -52.99 77.89
CA LYS A 277 -2.05 -52.94 76.44
C LYS A 277 -2.24 -51.49 76.06
N VAL A 278 -1.13 -50.82 75.69
CA VAL A 278 -1.16 -49.44 75.18
C VAL A 278 -1.89 -49.47 73.84
N ASN A 279 -3.18 -49.14 73.89
CA ASN A 279 -3.94 -48.67 72.75
C ASN A 279 -3.30 -47.37 72.27
N TYR A 280 -2.48 -47.43 71.21
CA TYR A 280 -2.32 -46.28 70.33
C TYR A 280 -3.61 -46.14 69.52
N ARG A 281 -4.59 -45.45 70.09
CA ARG A 281 -5.72 -44.90 69.36
C ARG A 281 -5.79 -43.40 69.62
N ASP A 282 -5.60 -42.67 68.52
CA ASP A 282 -6.05 -41.32 68.21
C ASP A 282 -5.47 -40.14 69.03
N SER A 283 -4.49 -39.48 68.42
CA SER A 283 -4.33 -38.03 68.52
C SER A 283 -4.24 -37.43 67.10
N ALA A 284 -5.32 -37.63 66.36
CA ALA A 284 -5.65 -36.88 65.16
C ALA A 284 -6.83 -35.95 65.49
N MET A 285 -6.52 -34.75 65.96
CA MET A 285 -7.43 -33.60 65.92
C MET A 285 -6.61 -32.33 65.69
N ASN A 286 -6.54 -31.89 64.43
CA ASN A 286 -7.18 -30.65 64.00
C ASN A 286 -6.73 -30.29 62.57
N ALA A 287 -7.64 -30.49 61.62
CA ALA A 287 -7.83 -29.59 60.48
C ALA A 287 -9.18 -29.92 59.82
N ALA A 288 -10.25 -29.45 60.44
CA ALA A 288 -11.51 -29.23 59.73
C ALA A 288 -11.43 -27.85 59.05
N LEU A 289 -11.45 -27.81 57.72
CA LEU A 289 -12.20 -26.80 56.99
C LEU A 289 -12.43 -27.26 55.53
N SER A 290 -13.72 -27.40 55.23
CA SER A 290 -14.38 -27.39 53.91
C SER A 290 -14.54 -28.70 53.14
N GLY A 291 -15.82 -29.11 53.01
CA GLY A 291 -16.34 -29.72 51.78
C GLY A 291 -16.95 -31.12 51.89
N SER A 292 -18.21 -31.17 52.32
CA SER A 292 -19.21 -32.24 52.19
C SER A 292 -19.04 -33.28 51.06
N GLN A 293 -19.23 -34.58 51.37
CA GLN A 293 -20.10 -35.57 50.67
C GLN A 293 -20.02 -36.98 51.35
N PRO A 294 -21.08 -37.81 51.31
CA PRO A 294 -21.25 -38.98 52.19
C PRO A 294 -20.67 -40.28 51.59
N ARG A 295 -20.19 -41.18 52.46
CA ARG A 295 -19.83 -42.57 52.16
C ARG A 295 -20.92 -43.54 52.65
N PRO A 296 -21.07 -44.71 52.00
CA PRO A 296 -21.42 -45.95 52.68
C PRO A 296 -20.21 -46.89 52.79
N ASN A 297 -20.22 -47.66 53.88
CA ASN A 297 -19.23 -48.64 54.30
C ASN A 297 -19.07 -49.81 53.30
N THR A 298 -17.85 -50.33 53.15
CA THR A 298 -17.59 -51.77 52.92
C THR A 298 -16.14 -52.15 53.22
N ALA A 299 -16.00 -53.10 54.15
CA ALA A 299 -15.06 -54.21 54.22
C ALA A 299 -13.58 -54.04 53.82
N VAL A 300 -12.74 -54.00 54.86
CA VAL A 300 -11.54 -54.82 55.12
C VAL A 300 -11.16 -55.81 54.00
N GLY A 301 -10.08 -55.50 53.26
CA GLY A 301 -9.37 -56.44 52.39
C GLY A 301 -8.87 -55.82 51.07
N GLY A 302 -7.83 -54.97 51.08
CA GLY A 302 -7.35 -54.37 49.83
C GLY A 302 -6.13 -53.45 49.88
N THR A 303 -5.30 -53.51 50.92
CA THR A 303 -4.17 -52.57 51.10
C THR A 303 -3.01 -52.75 50.10
N ALA A 304 -3.00 -53.81 49.28
CA ALA A 304 -1.98 -54.02 48.25
C ALA A 304 -2.32 -53.40 46.87
N MET A 305 -3.61 -53.13 46.55
CA MET A 305 -3.97 -52.55 45.24
C MET A 305 -3.81 -51.02 45.19
N MET A 306 -4.00 -50.32 46.32
CA MET A 306 -3.91 -48.85 46.40
C MET A 306 -2.47 -48.32 46.27
N ALA A 307 -1.45 -49.12 46.60
CA ALA A 307 -0.05 -48.76 46.35
C ALA A 307 0.28 -48.78 44.85
N SER A 308 -0.37 -49.67 44.06
CA SER A 308 -0.15 -49.76 42.62
C SER A 308 -0.67 -48.54 41.85
N ASP A 309 -1.73 -47.89 42.34
CA ASP A 309 -2.27 -46.68 41.73
C ASP A 309 -1.36 -45.47 41.92
N GLY A 310 -0.69 -45.37 43.07
CA GLY A 310 0.36 -44.39 43.31
C GLY A 310 1.51 -44.57 42.33
N ASP A 311 2.00 -45.80 42.18
CA ASP A 311 3.08 -46.13 41.25
C ASP A 311 2.71 -45.88 39.78
N ASN A 312 1.47 -46.15 39.39
CA ASN A 312 0.98 -45.87 38.04
C ASN A 312 0.93 -44.35 37.78
N ARG A 313 0.45 -43.57 38.75
CA ARG A 313 0.44 -42.10 38.66
C ARG A 313 1.86 -41.52 38.55
N TYR A 314 2.80 -42.02 39.35
CA TYR A 314 4.21 -41.60 39.25
C TYR A 314 4.83 -41.99 37.90
N LYS A 315 4.54 -43.18 37.37
CA LYS A 315 4.98 -43.60 36.02
C LYS A 315 4.44 -42.69 34.93
N GLU A 316 3.18 -42.26 35.02
CA GLU A 316 2.60 -41.30 34.06
C GLU A 316 3.23 -39.91 34.15
N ILE A 317 3.47 -39.41 35.37
CA ILE A 317 4.16 -38.13 35.60
C ILE A 317 5.57 -38.20 35.01
N ILE A 318 6.32 -39.27 35.29
CA ILE A 318 7.66 -39.49 34.73
C ILE A 318 7.59 -39.55 33.20
N LYS A 319 6.60 -40.22 32.61
CA LYS A 319 6.42 -40.30 31.15
C LYS A 319 6.12 -38.92 30.55
N ARG A 320 5.29 -38.10 31.22
CA ARG A 320 4.98 -36.72 30.80
C ARG A 320 6.21 -35.82 30.89
N LEU A 321 6.95 -35.87 32.00
CA LEU A 321 8.19 -35.10 32.18
C LEU A 321 9.25 -35.49 31.15
N LYS A 322 9.41 -36.79 30.86
CA LYS A 322 10.32 -37.25 29.80
C LYS A 322 9.93 -36.71 28.42
N ARG A 323 8.63 -36.66 28.09
CA ARG A 323 8.16 -36.06 26.82
C ARG A 323 8.42 -34.56 26.78
N LEU A 324 8.18 -33.84 27.87
CA LEU A 324 8.48 -32.40 27.95
C LEU A 324 9.97 -32.13 27.76
N LEU A 325 10.83 -32.87 28.44
CA LEU A 325 12.28 -32.75 28.33
C LEU A 325 12.76 -33.05 26.90
N GLU A 326 12.16 -34.05 26.25
CA GLU A 326 12.44 -34.38 24.85
C GLU A 326 12.00 -33.26 23.89
N VAL A 327 10.85 -32.63 24.13
CA VAL A 327 10.38 -31.45 23.36
C VAL A 327 11.32 -30.26 23.57
N GLU A 328 11.73 -29.98 24.81
CA GLU A 328 12.69 -28.91 25.12
C GLU A 328 14.04 -29.16 24.47
N ARG A 329 14.55 -30.41 24.48
CA ARG A 329 15.79 -30.77 23.78
C ARG A 329 15.70 -30.51 22.28
N ARG A 330 14.57 -30.87 21.65
CA ARG A 330 14.35 -30.58 20.22
C ARG A 330 14.23 -29.09 19.94
N ASN A 331 13.53 -28.35 20.81
CA ASN A 331 13.40 -26.90 20.68
C ASN A 331 14.78 -26.23 20.80
N LEU A 332 15.57 -26.61 21.81
CA LEU A 332 16.92 -26.10 22.01
C LEU A 332 17.84 -26.44 20.82
N HIS A 333 17.74 -27.66 20.28
CA HIS A 333 18.47 -28.02 19.06
C HIS A 333 18.04 -27.16 17.85
N GLN A 334 16.75 -26.93 17.66
CA GLN A 334 16.23 -26.06 16.59
C GLN A 334 16.73 -24.63 16.73
N VAL A 335 16.70 -24.06 17.94
CA VAL A 335 17.20 -22.71 18.22
C VAL A 335 18.70 -22.60 17.93
N ARG A 336 19.50 -23.59 18.35
CA ARG A 336 20.95 -23.62 18.04
C ARG A 336 21.22 -23.70 16.54
N THR A 337 20.49 -24.53 15.81
CA THR A 337 20.61 -24.64 14.36
C THR A 337 20.19 -23.35 13.66
N ALA A 338 19.08 -22.72 14.09
CA ALA A 338 18.62 -21.45 13.56
C ALA A 338 19.64 -20.32 13.80
N TYR A 339 20.20 -20.24 15.01
CA TYR A 339 21.24 -19.26 15.33
C TYR A 339 22.50 -19.46 14.48
N LYS A 340 22.93 -20.72 14.27
CA LYS A 340 24.07 -21.02 13.41
C LYS A 340 23.83 -20.60 11.95
N MET A 341 22.63 -20.84 11.43
CA MET A 341 22.22 -20.41 10.09
C MET A 341 22.18 -18.88 9.97
N GLU A 342 21.64 -18.19 10.98
CA GLU A 342 21.59 -16.73 10.97
C GLU A 342 22.99 -16.11 11.02
N LEU A 343 23.89 -16.67 11.84
CA LEU A 343 25.28 -16.24 11.89
C LEU A 343 25.98 -16.43 10.54
N GLN A 344 25.78 -17.57 9.88
CA GLN A 344 26.31 -17.83 8.54
C GLN A 344 25.76 -16.80 7.52
N ASN A 345 24.45 -16.54 7.52
CA ASN A 345 23.85 -15.55 6.61
C ASN A 345 24.37 -14.14 6.87
N HIS A 346 24.62 -13.76 8.14
CA HIS A 346 25.24 -12.48 8.46
C HIS A 346 26.66 -12.39 7.93
N THR A 347 27.45 -13.46 8.04
CA THR A 347 28.81 -13.49 7.48
C THR A 347 28.82 -13.39 5.96
N GLU A 348 27.88 -14.04 5.25
CA GLU A 348 27.78 -13.97 3.78
C GLU A 348 27.41 -12.56 3.31
N LEU A 349 26.45 -11.91 3.98
CA LEU A 349 26.08 -10.51 3.70
C LEU A 349 27.22 -9.53 3.98
N GLU A 350 27.91 -9.70 5.11
CA GLU A 350 29.04 -8.84 5.48
C GLU A 350 30.20 -8.97 4.49
N VAL A 351 30.54 -10.20 4.07
CA VAL A 351 31.57 -10.46 3.06
C VAL A 351 31.18 -9.81 1.73
N THR A 352 29.95 -10.02 1.26
CA THR A 352 29.49 -9.45 -0.02
C THR A 352 29.54 -7.91 0.01
N LEU A 353 29.16 -7.29 1.13
CA LEU A 353 29.19 -5.84 1.28
C LEU A 353 30.63 -5.30 1.33
N LYS A 354 31.54 -5.99 2.04
CA LYS A 354 32.97 -5.65 2.06
C LYS A 354 33.59 -5.74 0.66
N ASP A 355 33.26 -6.78 -0.09
CA ASP A 355 33.74 -6.96 -1.45
C ASP A 355 33.28 -5.81 -2.36
N CYS A 356 31.99 -5.43 -2.30
CA CYS A 356 31.48 -4.27 -3.05
C CYS A 356 32.18 -2.95 -2.68
N VAL A 357 32.40 -2.71 -1.39
CA VAL A 357 33.11 -1.51 -0.93
C VAL A 357 34.55 -1.52 -1.42
N GLN A 358 35.20 -2.69 -1.43
CA GLN A 358 36.57 -2.83 -1.92
C GLN A 358 36.66 -2.68 -3.44
N ASP A 359 35.69 -3.20 -4.21
CA ASP A 359 35.60 -3.03 -5.65
C ASP A 359 35.53 -1.54 -6.03
N VAL A 360 34.66 -0.77 -5.37
CA VAL A 360 34.54 0.69 -5.58
C VAL A 360 35.83 1.41 -5.19
N ARG A 361 36.46 1.04 -4.08
CA ARG A 361 37.76 1.59 -3.68
C ARG A 361 38.85 1.32 -4.73
N ASN A 362 38.89 0.10 -5.28
CA ASN A 362 39.84 -0.28 -6.31
C ASN A 362 39.59 0.49 -7.61
N GLU A 363 38.32 0.70 -7.99
CA GLU A 363 37.94 1.49 -9.17
C GLU A 363 38.35 2.97 -9.03
N ILE A 364 38.15 3.58 -7.86
CA ILE A 364 38.63 4.94 -7.56
C ILE A 364 40.16 5.01 -7.62
N ALA A 365 40.86 4.01 -7.06
CA ALA A 365 42.31 3.93 -7.11
C ALA A 365 42.83 3.78 -8.55
N GLN A 366 42.12 3.07 -9.43
CA GLN A 366 42.45 2.94 -10.85
C GLN A 366 42.12 4.23 -11.64
N ALA A 367 40.95 4.84 -11.40
CA ALA A 367 40.53 6.08 -12.04
C ALA A 367 41.44 7.26 -11.68
N SER A 368 41.96 7.31 -10.45
CA SER A 368 42.93 8.31 -10.01
C SER A 368 44.35 8.07 -10.53
N GLN A 369 44.68 6.85 -10.96
CA GLN A 369 45.97 6.53 -11.59
C GLN A 369 45.99 6.74 -13.11
N LEU A 370 44.85 6.96 -13.76
CA LEU A 370 44.81 7.36 -15.16
C LEU A 370 45.29 8.83 -15.28
N PRO A 371 46.42 9.09 -15.96
CA PRO A 371 46.97 10.42 -16.06
C PRO A 371 46.07 11.25 -16.96
N LEU A 372 45.30 12.18 -16.39
CA LEU A 372 44.63 13.22 -17.15
C LEU A 372 45.68 13.98 -17.96
N VAL A 373 45.65 13.77 -19.28
CA VAL A 373 46.30 14.63 -20.27
C VAL A 373 45.82 16.05 -20.02
N SER A 374 46.70 16.82 -19.40
CA SER A 374 46.48 18.22 -19.05
C SER A 374 46.44 19.06 -20.31
N THR A 375 45.30 19.67 -20.60
CA THR A 375 45.24 20.88 -21.44
C THR A 375 45.64 22.08 -20.58
N SER A 376 46.90 22.46 -20.76
CA SER A 376 47.54 23.77 -20.71
C SER A 376 46.82 25.00 -20.11
N ALA A 377 47.65 25.79 -19.40
CA ALA A 377 47.52 27.17 -18.91
C ALA A 377 46.79 27.31 -17.55
N SER A 378 47.40 27.81 -16.47
CA SER A 378 48.32 28.94 -16.36
C SER A 378 49.12 28.89 -15.06
N SER A 379 50.29 29.53 -15.10
CA SER A 379 51.41 29.53 -14.17
C SER A 379 51.19 30.26 -12.82
N HIS A 380 52.18 30.05 -11.94
CA HIS A 380 52.45 30.64 -10.60
C HIS A 380 51.73 29.91 -9.44
N THR A 381 52.39 29.37 -8.41
CA THR A 381 53.61 29.84 -7.73
C THR A 381 54.28 28.67 -6.98
N LEU A 382 55.61 28.72 -6.91
CA LEU A 382 56.51 27.73 -6.29
C LEU A 382 56.62 27.89 -4.77
N LEU A 383 57.17 26.83 -4.14
CA LEU A 383 57.64 26.66 -2.75
C LEU A 383 56.53 26.18 -1.79
N GLY A 384 56.55 25.00 -1.19
CA GLY A 384 57.57 23.97 -0.99
C GLY A 384 57.39 23.42 0.43
N SER A 385 57.11 22.12 0.60
CA SER A 385 57.53 21.33 1.78
C SER A 385 57.11 19.86 1.63
N PRO A 386 58.03 18.89 1.82
CA PRO A 386 57.72 17.46 1.85
C PRO A 386 57.51 17.04 3.32
N SER A 387 56.27 16.94 3.76
CA SER A 387 55.97 16.41 5.11
C SER A 387 54.94 15.29 5.06
N ALA A 388 55.43 14.09 5.35
CA ALA A 388 54.78 13.07 6.15
C ALA A 388 53.33 12.71 5.77
N SER A 389 53.21 11.62 5.01
CA SER A 389 52.36 10.46 5.32
C SER A 389 51.33 10.67 6.44
N ARG A 390 50.30 11.46 6.16
CA ARG A 390 49.07 11.48 6.94
C ARG A 390 48.23 10.31 6.47
N PRO A 391 47.79 9.40 7.35
CA PRO A 391 46.91 8.32 6.96
C PRO A 391 45.67 8.98 6.36
N MET A 392 45.44 8.73 5.07
CA MET A 392 44.26 9.16 4.35
C MET A 392 43.05 8.81 5.21
N SER A 393 42.22 9.80 5.47
CA SER A 393 40.97 9.64 6.20
C SER A 393 40.08 8.65 5.43
N GLU A 394 40.19 7.36 5.71
CA GLU A 394 39.50 6.24 5.05
C GLU A 394 37.96 6.27 5.16
N GLY A 395 37.38 7.30 5.78
CA GLY A 395 36.06 7.19 6.37
C GLY A 395 34.89 7.75 5.56
N ARG A 396 35.11 8.56 4.52
CA ARG A 396 33.98 9.24 3.85
C ARG A 396 34.06 9.14 2.35
N LEU A 397 33.43 8.10 1.82
CA LEU A 397 33.03 8.01 0.42
C LEU A 397 32.35 9.32 0.02
N SER A 398 32.77 9.90 -1.10
CA SER A 398 32.11 11.09 -1.67
C SER A 398 30.67 10.77 -2.04
N SER A 399 29.82 11.79 -2.23
CA SER A 399 28.41 11.54 -2.56
C SER A 399 28.25 10.79 -3.88
N SER A 400 29.15 11.03 -4.82
CA SER A 400 29.21 10.32 -6.11
C SER A 400 29.61 8.86 -5.93
N GLU A 401 30.62 8.59 -5.10
CA GLU A 401 31.09 7.23 -4.81
C GLU A 401 30.02 6.41 -4.06
N ARG A 402 29.26 7.06 -3.17
CA ARG A 402 28.11 6.40 -2.52
C ARG A 402 27.04 6.01 -3.53
N GLN A 403 26.78 6.85 -4.53
CA GLN A 403 25.80 6.54 -5.56
C GLN A 403 26.25 5.38 -6.46
N GLN A 404 27.52 5.39 -6.88
CA GLN A 404 28.12 4.26 -7.62
C GLN A 404 28.14 2.97 -6.80
N LEU A 405 28.43 3.05 -5.50
CA LEU A 405 28.36 1.90 -4.60
C LEU A 405 26.93 1.35 -4.52
N ILE A 406 25.92 2.22 -4.43
CA ILE A 406 24.51 1.79 -4.44
C ILE A 406 24.16 1.13 -5.78
N GLU A 407 24.57 1.69 -6.91
CA GLU A 407 24.35 1.11 -8.23
C GLU A 407 25.00 -0.29 -8.36
N ARG A 408 26.26 -0.44 -7.91
CA ARG A 408 26.96 -1.73 -7.89
C ARG A 408 26.35 -2.74 -6.92
N LEU A 409 25.86 -2.27 -5.77
CA LEU A 409 25.14 -3.11 -4.81
C LEU A 409 23.82 -3.60 -5.39
N LEU A 410 23.13 -2.77 -6.16
CA LEU A 410 21.91 -3.13 -6.88
C LEU A 410 22.17 -3.99 -8.12
N GLU A 411 23.40 -4.02 -8.64
CA GLU A 411 23.79 -4.91 -9.74
C GLU A 411 23.99 -6.37 -9.26
N LYS A 412 24.39 -6.57 -8.00
CA LYS A 412 24.58 -7.93 -7.43
C LYS A 412 23.22 -8.53 -7.03
N GLU A 413 22.60 -9.26 -7.96
CA GLU A 413 21.33 -10.00 -7.77
C GLU A 413 21.32 -10.85 -6.48
N HIS A 414 22.47 -11.44 -6.13
CA HIS A 414 22.62 -12.22 -4.90
C HIS A 414 22.38 -11.40 -3.62
N LEU A 415 22.84 -10.15 -3.57
CA LEU A 415 22.65 -9.25 -2.44
C LEU A 415 21.20 -8.77 -2.35
N LEU A 416 20.57 -8.49 -3.51
CA LEU A 416 19.14 -8.24 -3.58
C LEU A 416 18.32 -9.42 -3.06
N SER A 417 18.68 -10.66 -3.43
CA SER A 417 18.02 -11.87 -2.94
C SER A 417 18.12 -12.01 -1.41
N LEU A 418 19.32 -11.84 -0.84
CA LEU A 418 19.55 -11.89 0.60
C LEU A 418 18.81 -10.76 1.34
N LEU A 419 18.84 -9.53 0.81
CA LEU A 419 18.11 -8.40 1.38
C LEU A 419 16.61 -8.58 1.29
N THR A 420 16.09 -9.10 0.18
CA THR A 420 14.67 -9.36 -0.03
C THR A 420 14.18 -10.46 0.92
N ALA A 421 14.95 -11.52 1.09
CA ALA A 421 14.66 -12.58 2.05
C ALA A 421 14.64 -12.09 3.51
N LYS A 422 15.42 -11.06 3.85
CA LYS A 422 15.43 -10.43 5.18
C LYS A 422 14.37 -9.33 5.35
N ALA A 423 14.13 -8.51 4.33
CA ALA A 423 13.15 -7.43 4.33
C ALA A 423 11.71 -7.99 4.27
N PHE A 424 11.54 -9.11 3.58
CA PHE A 424 10.29 -9.85 3.47
C PHE A 424 10.55 -11.29 3.88
N PRO A 425 10.67 -11.58 5.20
CA PRO A 425 10.78 -12.95 5.66
C PRO A 425 9.60 -13.72 5.12
N VAL A 426 9.84 -14.60 4.14
CA VAL A 426 8.79 -15.45 3.61
C VAL A 426 8.26 -16.20 4.81
N ARG A 427 7.01 -15.93 5.18
CA ARG A 427 6.32 -16.65 6.26
C ARG A 427 6.09 -18.07 5.77
N ASN A 428 7.16 -18.87 5.69
CA ASN A 428 7.12 -20.25 5.28
C ASN A 428 6.14 -20.96 6.20
N GLY A 429 5.02 -21.35 5.58
CA GLY A 429 3.78 -21.67 6.23
C GLY A 429 3.95 -22.73 7.31
N LYS A 430 3.85 -22.28 8.56
CA LYS A 430 3.32 -23.10 9.67
C LYS A 430 2.19 -22.40 10.42
N ARG A 431 1.67 -21.30 9.85
CA ARG A 431 0.33 -20.83 10.20
C ARG A 431 -0.68 -21.60 9.36
N ARG A 432 -1.27 -22.59 10.03
CA ARG A 432 -2.53 -23.23 9.72
C ARG A 432 -3.55 -22.17 9.30
N GLY A 433 -3.94 -22.21 8.03
CA GLY A 433 -5.21 -21.69 7.48
C GLY A 433 -5.43 -20.18 7.51
N ASP A 434 -5.12 -19.52 6.40
CA ASP A 434 -6.08 -18.56 5.84
C ASP A 434 -5.89 -18.50 4.31
N PRO A 435 -6.73 -19.20 3.52
CA PRO A 435 -6.57 -19.32 2.06
C PRO A 435 -6.94 -18.05 1.28
N LEU A 436 -7.33 -16.97 1.97
CA LEU A 436 -7.82 -15.74 1.34
C LEU A 436 -6.71 -14.77 0.91
N LEU A 437 -5.46 -14.98 1.33
CA LEU A 437 -4.37 -14.02 1.11
C LEU A 437 -3.29 -14.46 0.14
N THR A 438 -3.26 -15.73 -0.29
CA THR A 438 -2.21 -16.24 -1.17
C THR A 438 -2.53 -16.15 -2.66
N GLY A 439 -3.75 -15.75 -3.06
CA GLY A 439 -4.09 -15.55 -4.48
C GLY A 439 -3.92 -16.80 -5.36
N GLU A 440 -3.74 -17.97 -4.75
CA GLU A 440 -3.68 -19.24 -5.43
C GLU A 440 -5.13 -19.64 -5.69
N ALA A 441 -5.52 -19.65 -6.97
CA ALA A 441 -6.89 -19.92 -7.40
C ALA A 441 -7.37 -21.22 -6.76
N VAL A 442 -8.37 -21.12 -5.87
CA VAL A 442 -9.02 -22.28 -5.27
C VAL A 442 -9.50 -23.17 -6.40
N SER A 443 -9.00 -24.40 -6.44
CA SER A 443 -9.35 -25.37 -7.48
C SER A 443 -10.88 -25.53 -7.53
N PRO A 444 -11.50 -25.61 -8.72
CA PRO A 444 -12.95 -25.79 -8.86
C PRO A 444 -13.51 -26.96 -8.03
N ASP A 445 -12.71 -28.00 -7.81
CA ASP A 445 -13.07 -29.17 -7.00
C ASP A 445 -13.17 -28.87 -5.50
N GLU A 446 -12.39 -27.93 -4.97
CA GLU A 446 -12.48 -27.52 -3.55
C GLU A 446 -13.70 -26.61 -3.32
N VAL A 447 -14.03 -25.75 -4.27
CA VAL A 447 -15.26 -24.94 -4.24
C VAL A 447 -16.48 -25.85 -4.29
N ALA A 448 -16.47 -26.90 -5.12
CA ALA A 448 -17.56 -27.87 -5.21
C ALA A 448 -17.77 -28.62 -3.89
N ARG A 449 -16.68 -29.01 -3.19
CA ARG A 449 -16.76 -29.67 -1.88
C ARG A 449 -17.34 -28.77 -0.79
N LEU A 450 -16.93 -27.51 -0.74
CA LEU A 450 -17.45 -26.56 0.23
C LEU A 450 -18.94 -26.26 0.03
N LEU A 451 -19.42 -26.27 -1.23
CA LEU A 451 -20.85 -26.10 -1.52
C LEU A 451 -21.68 -27.34 -1.16
N THR A 452 -21.12 -28.55 -1.28
CA THR A 452 -21.83 -29.78 -0.86
C THR A 452 -21.99 -29.91 0.65
N ASP A 453 -21.01 -29.46 1.45
CA ASP A 453 -21.10 -29.54 2.91
C ASP A 453 -22.13 -28.59 3.52
N VAL A 454 -22.43 -27.47 2.85
CA VAL A 454 -23.48 -26.52 3.31
C VAL A 454 -24.89 -27.07 3.05
N SER A 455 -25.06 -27.99 2.10
CA SER A 455 -26.38 -28.53 1.73
C SER A 455 -26.87 -29.66 2.66
N GLY A 456 -26.01 -30.18 3.54
CA GLY A 456 -26.32 -31.33 4.41
C GLY A 456 -26.98 -31.02 5.76
N LEU A 457 -27.14 -29.75 6.14
CA LEU A 457 -27.62 -29.36 7.48
C LEU A 457 -29.12 -29.06 7.57
N GLY A 458 -29.90 -29.30 6.52
CA GLY A 458 -31.30 -28.90 6.44
C GLY A 458 -32.32 -30.03 6.30
N SER A 459 -32.24 -31.13 7.07
CA SER A 459 -33.36 -32.10 7.18
C SER A 459 -33.19 -33.07 8.36
N LYS A 460 -33.64 -32.67 9.54
CA LYS A 460 -34.15 -33.59 10.57
C LYS A 460 -35.28 -32.92 11.35
N GLU A 461 -36.49 -33.03 10.81
CA GLU A 461 -37.74 -32.94 11.58
C GLU A 461 -38.37 -34.35 11.67
N GLY A 462 -38.74 -34.73 12.89
CA GLY A 462 -39.78 -35.71 13.22
C GLY A 462 -39.38 -37.19 13.36
N PRO A 463 -40.15 -37.98 14.13
CA PRO A 463 -41.43 -37.67 14.79
C PRO A 463 -41.33 -37.26 16.27
#